data_AF-A0A7S2EJG0-F1
#
_entry.id   AF-A0A7S2EJG0-F1
#
_cell.length_a   1.000
_cell.length_b   1.000
_cell.length_c   1.000
_cell.angle_alpha   90.00
_cell.angle_beta   90.00
_cell.angle_gamma   90.00
#
_symmetry.space_group_name_H-M   'P 1'
#
loop_
_entity.id
_entity.type
_entity.pdbx_description
1 polymer ?
#
loop_
_entity_poly.entity_id
_entity_poly.type
_entity_poly.pdbx_seq_one_letter_code
_entity_poly.pdbx_strand_id
1 'polypeptide(L)'
;RRRQRLKLSQCLVAMMVILSLWLIMIAVVWRRSPRIAGHRAVSTAKASSNNEHPVIASLAPQRQQFPTVACKISTRNDPTSDAANGNIHITVRTDLSPKVSQVFLDLVSSGYYNEVFVFRVLDNFIAQWGIRTGTAAWPNPKPGKDERDVISPQSLSNERGTLSFAG
;
A
#
# COMPACT_ATOMS: atom_id res chain seq x y z
N ARG A 1 -34.63 -20.53 -44.19
CA ARG A 1 -35.39 -19.99 -43.02
C ARG A 1 -35.26 -20.83 -41.73
N ARG A 2 -35.30 -22.18 -41.73
CA ARG A 2 -35.18 -23.00 -40.51
C ARG A 2 -33.80 -22.96 -39.80
N ARG A 3 -32.69 -22.93 -40.55
CA ARG A 3 -31.32 -22.88 -39.98
C ARG A 3 -30.96 -21.57 -39.26
N GLN A 4 -31.53 -20.43 -39.69
CA GLN A 4 -31.32 -19.14 -39.01
C GLN A 4 -32.05 -19.06 -37.67
N ARG A 5 -33.22 -19.71 -37.54
CA ARG A 5 -33.96 -19.77 -36.28
C ARG A 5 -33.26 -20.64 -35.22
N LEU A 6 -32.56 -21.70 -35.63
CA LEU A 6 -31.73 -22.50 -34.71
C LEU A 6 -30.53 -21.71 -34.15
N LYS A 7 -29.83 -20.93 -34.99
CA LYS A 7 -28.71 -20.10 -34.54
C LYS A 7 -29.15 -18.99 -33.58
N LEU A 8 -30.30 -18.36 -33.84
CA LEU A 8 -30.86 -17.34 -32.97
C LEU A 8 -31.29 -17.92 -31.60
N SER A 9 -31.87 -19.11 -31.60
CA SER A 9 -32.23 -19.83 -30.36
C SER A 9 -31.00 -20.22 -29.54
N GLN A 10 -29.95 -20.73 -30.18
CA GLN A 10 -28.71 -21.09 -29.48
C GLN A 10 -27.99 -19.88 -28.88
N CYS A 11 -27.98 -18.72 -29.55
CA CYS A 11 -27.45 -17.48 -28.98
C CYS A 11 -28.28 -16.98 -27.78
N LEU A 12 -29.61 -17.07 -27.86
CA LEU A 12 -30.49 -16.69 -26.75
C LEU A 12 -30.25 -17.57 -25.51
N VAL A 13 -30.11 -18.88 -25.69
CA VAL A 13 -29.79 -19.81 -24.59
C VAL A 13 -28.42 -19.50 -23.99
N ALA A 14 -27.40 -19.25 -24.81
CA ALA A 14 -26.06 -18.90 -24.32
C ALA A 14 -26.07 -17.59 -23.51
N MET A 15 -26.79 -16.56 -23.97
CA MET A 15 -26.91 -15.28 -23.26
C MET A 15 -27.64 -15.43 -21.92
N MET A 16 -28.69 -16.27 -21.87
CA MET A 16 -29.41 -16.55 -20.62
C MET A 16 -28.53 -17.28 -19.60
N VAL A 17 -27.67 -18.20 -20.04
CA VAL A 17 -26.71 -18.90 -19.16
C VAL A 17 -25.64 -17.94 -18.64
N ILE A 18 -25.12 -17.04 -19.46
CA ILE A 18 -24.12 -16.06 -19.02
C ILE A 18 -24.74 -15.07 -18.02
N LEU A 19 -25.96 -14.60 -18.28
CA LEU A 19 -26.69 -13.71 -17.39
C LEU A 19 -26.98 -14.37 -16.03
N SER A 20 -27.38 -15.65 -16.03
CA SER A 20 -27.66 -16.38 -14.79
C SER A 20 -26.40 -16.61 -13.96
N LEU A 21 -25.27 -16.97 -14.58
CA LEU A 21 -23.98 -17.10 -13.90
C LEU A 21 -23.50 -15.76 -13.32
N TRP A 22 -23.70 -14.66 -14.05
CA TRP A 22 -23.35 -13.32 -13.58
C TRP A 22 -24.19 -12.90 -12.36
N LEU A 23 -25.49 -13.17 -12.36
CA LEU A 23 -26.38 -12.90 -11.23
C LEU A 23 -26.03 -13.74 -9.99
N ILE A 24 -25.64 -15.01 -10.17
CA ILE A 24 -25.18 -15.87 -9.08
C ILE A 24 -23.90 -15.31 -8.45
N MET A 25 -22.95 -14.83 -9.25
CA MET A 25 -21.71 -14.21 -8.74
C MET A 25 -22.00 -12.95 -7.91
N ILE A 26 -22.93 -12.09 -8.35
CA ILE A 26 -23.35 -10.91 -7.58
C ILE A 26 -23.98 -11.33 -6.24
N ALA A 27 -24.86 -12.34 -6.24
CA ALA A 27 -25.49 -12.84 -5.02
C ALA A 27 -24.46 -13.40 -4.02
N VAL A 28 -23.42 -14.09 -4.50
CA VAL A 28 -22.33 -14.61 -3.65
C VAL A 28 -21.50 -13.48 -3.03
N VAL A 29 -21.21 -12.42 -3.79
CA VAL A 29 -20.49 -11.23 -3.30
C VAL A 29 -21.33 -10.50 -2.24
N TRP A 30 -22.63 -10.38 -2.44
CA TRP A 30 -23.53 -9.73 -1.48
C TRP A 30 -23.74 -10.56 -0.22
N ARG A 31 -23.70 -11.89 -0.30
CA ARG A 31 -23.79 -12.79 0.87
C ARG A 31 -22.57 -12.71 1.79
N ARG A 32 -21.43 -12.20 1.31
CA ARG A 32 -20.20 -12.01 2.09
C ARG A 32 -20.06 -10.63 2.76
N SER A 33 -21.04 -9.74 2.62
CA SER A 33 -21.02 -8.47 3.34
C SER A 33 -21.33 -8.70 4.83
N PRO A 34 -20.42 -8.38 5.76
CA PRO A 34 -20.63 -8.61 7.18
C PRO A 34 -21.78 -7.74 7.70
N ARG A 35 -22.79 -8.38 8.29
CA ARG A 35 -23.87 -7.71 9.03
C ARG A 35 -23.28 -6.99 10.23
N ILE A 36 -23.28 -5.66 10.17
CA ILE A 36 -23.06 -4.81 11.33
C ILE A 36 -24.29 -4.97 12.24
N ALA A 37 -24.15 -5.79 13.28
CA ALA A 37 -25.15 -5.95 14.31
C ALA A 37 -25.07 -4.77 15.29
N GLY A 38 -26.07 -3.89 15.24
CA GLY A 38 -26.26 -2.85 16.25
C GLY A 38 -26.76 -3.46 17.56
N HIS A 39 -26.06 -3.18 18.66
CA HIS A 39 -26.53 -3.55 19.99
C HIS A 39 -27.38 -2.43 20.61
N ARG A 40 -28.61 -2.82 20.95
CA ARG A 40 -29.65 -2.05 21.65
C ARG A 40 -29.32 -1.97 23.14
N ALA A 41 -29.63 -0.83 23.73
CA ALA A 41 -29.35 -0.44 25.11
C ALA A 41 -30.27 -1.07 26.18
N VAL A 42 -29.83 -0.87 27.44
CA VAL A 42 -30.56 -0.68 28.72
C VAL A 42 -30.46 -1.82 29.76
N SER A 43 -29.67 -1.52 30.81
CA SER A 43 -29.91 -1.56 32.28
C SER A 43 -30.55 -2.81 32.90
N THR A 44 -30.11 -3.37 34.04
CA THR A 44 -29.85 -2.80 35.38
C THR A 44 -29.15 -3.86 36.26
N ALA A 45 -28.28 -3.45 37.19
CA ALA A 45 -28.41 -3.70 38.66
C ALA A 45 -27.08 -3.88 39.42
N LYS A 46 -26.91 -2.95 40.38
CA LYS A 46 -26.36 -3.10 41.75
C LYS A 46 -24.85 -3.12 41.97
N ALA A 47 -24.33 -1.92 42.21
CA ALA A 47 -23.07 -1.66 42.90
C ALA A 47 -23.18 -1.99 44.40
N SER A 48 -22.15 -2.65 44.94
CA SER A 48 -21.82 -2.66 46.36
C SER A 48 -20.31 -2.66 46.52
N SER A 49 -19.83 -1.72 47.35
CA SER A 49 -18.54 -1.72 48.03
C SER A 49 -17.28 -1.34 47.24
N ASN A 50 -17.04 -0.02 47.21
CA ASN A 50 -15.82 0.69 47.62
C ASN A 50 -14.43 0.18 47.19
N ASN A 51 -13.68 1.16 46.68
CA ASN A 51 -12.22 1.29 46.56
C ASN A 51 -11.58 0.65 45.32
N GLU A 52 -11.34 1.49 44.32
CA GLU A 52 -10.06 1.69 43.60
C GLU A 52 -10.33 2.53 42.35
N HIS A 53 -9.43 3.45 42.02
CA HIS A 53 -9.44 4.19 40.75
C HIS A 53 -8.55 3.42 39.76
N PRO A 54 -9.11 2.68 38.77
CA PRO A 54 -8.43 2.43 37.52
C PRO A 54 -9.21 3.11 36.39
N VAL A 55 -8.58 4.10 35.74
CA VAL A 55 -9.08 4.64 34.47
C VAL A 55 -8.73 3.62 33.39
N ILE A 56 -9.62 2.66 33.15
CA ILE A 56 -9.56 1.81 31.96
C ILE A 56 -10.04 2.66 30.78
N ALA A 57 -9.10 3.34 30.15
CA ALA A 57 -9.32 4.01 28.88
C ALA A 57 -9.48 2.98 27.75
N SER A 58 -10.72 2.85 27.27
CA SER A 58 -11.11 2.56 25.87
C SER A 58 -10.04 1.92 24.95
N LEU A 59 -10.13 0.60 24.76
CA LEU A 59 -9.44 -0.17 23.71
C LEU A 59 -10.12 0.04 22.33
N ALA A 60 -10.18 1.28 21.84
CA ALA A 60 -10.32 1.48 20.40
C ALA A 60 -9.02 1.01 19.72
N PRO A 61 -9.07 0.24 18.61
CA PRO A 61 -7.86 -0.06 17.85
C PRO A 61 -7.32 1.26 17.31
N GLN A 62 -6.25 1.76 17.94
CA GLN A 62 -5.50 2.92 17.46
C GLN A 62 -5.05 2.57 16.03
N ARG A 63 -5.62 3.23 15.01
CA ARG A 63 -5.12 3.08 13.63
C ARG A 63 -3.64 3.43 13.68
N GLN A 64 -2.76 2.46 13.45
CA GLN A 64 -1.33 2.71 13.35
C GLN A 64 -1.11 3.77 12.27
N GLN A 65 -0.74 4.98 12.69
CA GLN A 65 -0.41 6.08 11.81
C GLN A 65 1.05 5.93 11.39
N PHE A 66 1.27 5.83 10.09
CA PHE A 66 2.61 5.68 9.52
C PHE A 66 3.12 7.05 9.03
N PRO A 67 4.43 7.34 9.21
CA PRO A 67 5.00 8.59 8.73
C PRO A 67 4.88 8.66 7.21
N THR A 68 4.46 9.81 6.70
CA THR A 68 4.40 10.09 5.27
C THR A 68 5.38 11.21 4.93
N VAL A 69 6.26 10.95 3.97
CA VAL A 69 7.26 11.91 3.51
C VAL A 69 6.98 12.33 2.07
N ALA A 70 7.23 13.60 1.76
CA ALA A 70 7.18 14.10 0.39
C ALA A 70 8.60 14.17 -0.18
N CYS A 71 8.85 13.44 -1.27
CA CYS A 71 10.14 13.44 -1.96
C CYS A 71 9.96 14.08 -3.33
N LYS A 72 10.77 15.12 -3.62
CA LYS A 72 10.83 15.72 -4.95
C LYS A 72 11.65 14.82 -5.87
N ILE A 73 11.04 14.34 -6.94
CA ILE A 73 11.70 13.53 -7.96
C ILE A 73 11.78 14.32 -9.26
N SER A 74 12.95 14.27 -9.88
CA SER A 74 13.21 14.81 -11.21
C SER A 74 13.87 13.73 -12.08
N THR A 75 13.55 13.67 -13.37
CA THR A 75 14.41 12.99 -14.34
C THR A 75 15.53 13.95 -14.77
N ARG A 76 16.60 13.42 -15.38
CA ARG A 76 17.67 14.27 -15.90
C ARG A 76 17.08 15.19 -16.98
N ASN A 77 17.39 16.49 -16.92
CA ASN A 77 17.07 17.45 -17.98
C ASN A 77 17.85 17.07 -19.25
N ASP A 78 17.25 16.25 -20.10
CA ASP A 78 17.67 16.06 -21.48
C ASP A 78 17.02 17.17 -22.33
N PRO A 79 17.80 17.94 -23.12
CA PRO A 79 17.29 19.03 -23.97
C PRO A 79 16.32 18.59 -25.09
N THR A 80 16.06 17.28 -25.26
CA THR A 80 15.09 16.73 -26.22
C THR A 80 13.68 16.45 -25.63
N SER A 81 13.56 16.60 -24.31
CA SER A 81 12.40 16.70 -23.38
C SER A 81 11.26 15.66 -23.39
N ASP A 82 11.40 14.67 -22.49
CA ASP A 82 10.32 14.06 -21.67
C ASP A 82 10.70 14.15 -20.17
N ALA A 83 11.22 15.31 -19.73
CA ALA A 83 11.69 15.47 -18.36
C ALA A 83 10.50 15.58 -17.37
N ALA A 84 10.34 14.58 -16.51
CA ALA A 84 9.29 14.56 -15.49
C ALA A 84 9.81 15.16 -14.17
N ASN A 85 9.02 16.07 -13.59
CA ASN A 85 9.27 16.68 -12.29
C ASN A 85 8.00 16.60 -11.44
N GLY A 86 8.12 16.17 -10.19
CA GLY A 86 6.97 16.09 -9.30
C GLY A 86 7.32 15.66 -7.88
N ASN A 87 6.33 15.72 -6.99
CA ASN A 87 6.43 15.21 -5.63
C ASN A 87 5.78 13.84 -5.55
N ILE A 88 6.46 12.88 -4.94
CA ILE A 88 5.86 11.63 -4.51
C ILE A 88 5.65 11.64 -3.00
N HIS A 89 4.48 11.18 -2.56
CA HIS A 89 4.18 11.01 -1.14
C HIS A 89 4.35 9.53 -0.79
N ILE A 90 5.28 9.25 0.12
CA ILE A 90 5.64 7.88 0.51
C ILE A 90 5.20 7.67 1.96
N THR A 91 4.27 6.76 2.18
CA THR A 91 3.95 6.24 3.52
C THR A 91 4.94 5.15 3.88
N VAL A 92 5.68 5.32 4.97
CA VAL A 92 6.75 4.41 5.39
C VAL A 92 6.24 3.41 6.43
N ARG A 93 6.27 2.12 6.08
CA ARG A 93 5.82 1.01 6.93
C ARG A 93 6.89 0.57 7.92
N THR A 94 7.07 1.36 8.98
CA THR A 94 8.03 1.11 10.07
C THR A 94 7.75 -0.19 10.82
N ASP A 95 6.53 -0.70 10.77
CA ASP A 95 6.13 -1.98 11.35
C ASP A 95 6.69 -3.19 10.59
N LEU A 96 6.89 -3.06 9.28
CA LEU A 96 7.37 -4.16 8.43
C LEU A 96 8.91 -4.23 8.38
N SER A 97 9.58 -3.09 8.47
CA SER A 97 11.04 -3.01 8.39
C SER A 97 11.53 -1.81 9.22
N PRO A 98 11.57 -1.92 10.56
CA PRO A 98 11.84 -0.79 11.45
C PRO A 98 13.23 -0.18 11.23
N LYS A 99 14.28 -0.98 11.11
CA LYS A 99 15.65 -0.48 10.97
C LYS A 99 15.83 0.22 9.63
N VAL A 100 15.38 -0.44 8.56
CA VAL A 100 15.54 0.07 7.19
C VAL A 100 14.66 1.31 6.96
N SER A 101 13.44 1.33 7.55
CA SER A 101 12.57 2.49 7.51
C SER A 101 13.17 3.69 8.23
N GLN A 102 13.83 3.48 9.38
CA GLN A 102 14.48 4.56 10.11
C GLN A 102 15.61 5.18 9.27
N VAL A 103 16.48 4.35 8.68
CA VAL A 103 17.55 4.82 7.78
C VAL A 103 16.98 5.62 6.61
N PHE A 104 15.88 5.16 6.01
CA PHE A 104 15.21 5.90 4.94
C PHE A 104 14.72 7.28 5.41
N LEU A 105 14.05 7.35 6.56
CA LEU A 105 13.57 8.60 7.12
C LEU A 105 14.72 9.57 7.45
N ASP A 106 15.83 9.07 7.98
CA ASP A 106 17.02 9.86 8.27
C ASP A 106 17.64 10.43 6.97
N LEU A 107 17.74 9.62 5.91
CA LEU A 107 18.20 10.07 4.59
C LEU A 107 17.28 11.13 3.98
N VAL A 108 15.96 10.97 4.11
CA VAL A 108 15.00 11.98 3.65
C VAL A 108 15.16 13.28 4.45
N SER A 109 15.29 13.19 5.78
CA SER A 109 15.41 14.36 6.66
C SER A 109 16.71 15.15 6.42
N SER A 110 17.80 14.46 6.06
CA SER A 110 19.08 15.09 5.69
C SER A 110 19.09 15.68 4.28
N GLY A 111 18.02 15.51 3.50
CA GLY A 111 17.94 15.98 2.12
C GLY A 111 18.79 15.17 1.14
N TYR A 112 19.19 13.94 1.49
CA TYR A 112 20.05 13.09 0.65
C TYR A 112 19.49 12.89 -0.77
N TYR A 113 18.18 12.71 -0.89
CA TYR A 113 17.48 12.49 -2.16
C TYR A 113 17.21 13.77 -2.95
N ASN A 114 17.49 14.96 -2.41
CA ASN A 114 17.29 16.21 -3.12
C ASN A 114 18.20 16.24 -4.36
N GLU A 115 17.64 16.64 -5.50
CA GLU A 115 18.34 16.73 -6.80
C GLU A 115 18.94 15.40 -7.28
N VAL A 116 18.51 14.27 -6.70
CA VAL A 116 18.90 12.94 -7.17
C VAL A 116 17.91 12.50 -8.24
N PHE A 117 18.42 12.35 -9.46
CA PHE A 117 17.59 11.98 -10.60
C PHE A 117 17.29 10.47 -10.63
N VAL A 118 16.15 10.13 -11.22
CA VAL A 118 15.86 8.76 -11.66
C VAL A 118 16.82 8.41 -12.78
N PHE A 119 17.67 7.39 -12.57
CA PHE A 119 18.73 7.02 -13.52
C PHE A 119 18.44 5.74 -14.29
N ARG A 120 17.44 4.96 -13.85
CA ARG A 120 17.02 3.73 -14.50
C ARG A 120 15.51 3.59 -14.44
N VAL A 121 14.90 3.43 -15.61
CA VAL A 121 13.48 3.14 -15.78
C VAL A 121 13.37 1.90 -16.66
N LEU A 122 12.63 0.91 -16.18
CA LEU A 122 12.16 -0.22 -16.97
C LEU A 122 10.63 -0.17 -16.99
N ASP A 123 10.06 -0.05 -18.19
CA ASP A 123 8.63 0.08 -18.39
C ASP A 123 7.87 -1.06 -17.73
N ASN A 124 6.78 -0.70 -17.03
CA ASN A 124 5.92 -1.62 -16.29
C ASN A 124 6.64 -2.46 -15.23
N PHE A 125 7.84 -2.06 -14.79
CA PHE A 125 8.58 -2.79 -13.78
C PHE A 125 9.12 -1.91 -12.65
N ILE A 126 10.12 -1.07 -12.92
CA ILE A 126 10.79 -0.30 -11.86
C ILE A 126 11.32 1.04 -12.35
N ALA A 127 11.20 2.05 -11.50
CA ALA A 127 11.96 3.28 -11.58
C ALA A 127 12.91 3.33 -10.37
N GLN A 128 14.20 3.55 -10.62
CA GLN A 128 15.24 3.52 -9.60
C GLN A 128 15.95 4.87 -9.51
N TRP A 129 16.09 5.37 -8.29
CA TRP A 129 16.76 6.62 -7.94
C TRP A 129 17.58 6.43 -6.65
N GLY A 130 18.22 7.49 -6.16
CA GLY A 130 18.93 7.46 -4.87
C GLY A 130 20.45 7.24 -4.97
N ILE A 131 21.01 7.23 -6.18
CA ILE A 131 22.46 7.21 -6.39
C ILE A 131 22.93 8.64 -6.66
N ARG A 132 23.72 9.21 -5.74
CA ARG A 132 24.50 10.43 -5.98
C ARG A 132 25.86 10.05 -6.55
N THR A 133 26.14 10.46 -7.77
CA THR A 133 27.47 10.36 -8.39
C THR A 133 28.28 11.60 -8.05
N GLY A 134 29.28 11.51 -7.17
CA GLY A 134 30.18 12.61 -6.82
C GLY A 134 31.19 12.25 -5.73
N THR A 135 32.34 12.90 -5.70
CA THR A 135 33.51 12.62 -4.83
C THR A 135 33.33 12.99 -3.35
N ALA A 136 32.18 13.51 -2.95
CA ALA A 136 31.90 13.81 -1.55
C ALA A 136 31.50 12.53 -0.81
N ALA A 137 32.19 12.25 0.29
CA ALA A 137 31.90 11.17 1.23
C ALA A 137 30.55 11.40 1.91
N TRP A 138 29.47 11.10 1.20
CA TRP A 138 28.15 10.98 1.81
C TRP A 138 28.06 9.63 2.53
N PRO A 139 27.32 9.55 3.65
CA PRO A 139 27.15 8.30 4.37
C PRO A 139 26.65 7.22 3.42
N ASN A 140 27.15 5.99 3.56
CA ASN A 140 26.65 4.86 2.79
C ASN A 140 25.13 4.78 3.02
N PRO A 141 24.30 5.02 1.98
CA PRO A 141 22.85 5.04 2.14
C PRO A 141 22.26 3.64 2.33
N LYS A 142 23.11 2.60 2.17
CA LYS A 142 22.73 1.22 2.39
C LYS A 142 22.92 0.88 3.87
N PRO A 143 21.87 0.43 4.58
CA PRO A 143 22.05 -0.16 5.91
C PRO A 143 23.04 -1.31 5.81
N GLY A 144 23.92 -1.42 6.82
CA GLY A 144 24.86 -2.53 6.95
C GLY A 144 24.14 -3.88 6.88
N LYS A 145 24.85 -4.95 6.49
CA LYS A 145 24.26 -6.28 6.36
C LYS A 145 23.56 -6.74 7.64
N ASP A 146 24.10 -6.36 8.79
CA ASP A 146 23.60 -6.70 10.13
C ASP A 146 22.51 -5.73 10.63
N GLU A 147 22.33 -4.61 9.92
CA GLU A 147 21.30 -3.60 10.19
C GLU A 147 20.01 -3.84 9.39
N ARG A 148 20.00 -4.83 8.48
CA ARG A 148 18.80 -5.17 7.73
C ARG A 148 17.81 -5.94 8.58
N ASP A 149 16.53 -5.62 8.41
CA ASP A 149 15.45 -6.40 8.98
C ASP A 149 15.37 -7.76 8.29
N VAL A 150 15.07 -8.81 9.06
CA VAL A 150 14.78 -10.13 8.48
C VAL A 150 13.48 -10.01 7.69
N ILE A 151 13.48 -10.47 6.43
CA ILE A 151 12.27 -10.45 5.59
C ILE A 151 11.21 -11.30 6.29
N SER A 152 10.18 -10.62 6.80
CA SER A 152 9.05 -11.30 7.44
C SER A 152 8.11 -11.86 6.37
N PRO A 153 7.33 -12.91 6.68
CA PRO A 153 6.24 -13.35 5.81
C PRO A 153 5.16 -12.28 5.59
N GLN A 154 5.17 -11.23 6.42
CA GLN A 154 4.26 -10.08 6.35
C GLN A 154 4.82 -8.95 5.45
N SER A 155 5.97 -9.15 4.80
CA SER A 155 6.51 -8.21 3.82
C SER A 155 5.53 -7.99 2.66
N LEU A 156 5.48 -6.75 2.17
CA LEU A 156 4.61 -6.39 1.05
C LEU A 156 5.18 -6.97 -0.25
N SER A 157 4.29 -7.37 -1.15
CA SER A 157 4.63 -7.67 -2.54
C SER A 157 5.19 -6.44 -3.25
N ASN A 158 6.06 -6.65 -4.24
CA ASN A 158 6.55 -5.60 -5.14
C ASN A 158 5.46 -5.23 -6.17
N GLU A 159 4.33 -4.74 -5.69
CA GLU A 159 3.23 -4.22 -6.50
C GLU A 159 3.49 -2.78 -6.95
N ARG A 160 2.75 -2.33 -7.97
CA ARG A 160 2.87 -0.96 -8.47
C ARG A 160 2.58 0.03 -7.33
N GLY A 161 3.52 0.94 -7.09
CA GLY A 161 3.41 1.96 -6.05
C GLY A 161 4.02 1.57 -4.70
N THR A 162 4.64 0.39 -4.59
CA THR A 162 5.49 0.07 -3.44
C THR A 162 6.92 0.53 -3.65
N LEU A 163 7.65 0.70 -2.54
CA LEU A 163 9.04 1.12 -2.51
C LEU A 163 9.86 0.06 -1.77
N SER A 164 10.99 -0.33 -2.34
CA SER A 164 11.97 -1.22 -1.71
C SER A 164 13.39 -0.68 -1.93
N PHE A 165 14.29 -1.01 -1.00
CA PHE A 165 15.70 -0.72 -1.18
C PHE A 165 16.28 -1.60 -2.28
N ALA A 166 17.08 -1.00 -3.17
CA ALA A 166 17.79 -1.73 -4.19
C ALA A 166 18.88 -2.63 -3.57
N GLY A 167 18.86 -3.91 -3.93
CA GLY A 167 19.89 -4.92 -3.60
C GLY A 167 21.21 -4.60 -4.27
#